data_AF-A0A2W1B362-F1
#
_entry.id   AF-A0A2W1B362-F1
#
_cell.length_a   1.000
_cell.length_b   1.000
_cell.length_c   1.000
_cell.angle_alpha   90.00
_cell.angle_beta   90.00
_cell.angle_gamma   90.00
#
_symmetry.space_group_name_H-M   'P 1'
#
loop_
_entity.id
_entity.type
_entity.pdbx_description
1 polymer ?
#
loop_
_entity_poly.entity_id
_entity_poly.type
_entity_poly.pdbx_seq_one_letter_code
_entity_poly.pdbx_strand_id
1 'polypeptide(L)'
;MLLEYVTAQECIDSIKTLILTGHQIESVNPAISETTWKRLSEDQRGWILEALHTARSFMETEFLAHEAGIIGELAQKYGVQILIPCKDGLLQQAAVYYSQNRFSAVWGEDTYSRIQTASEGL
;
A
#
# COMPACT_ATOMS: atom_id res chain seq x y z
N MET A 1 -11.85 24.76 -3.30
CA MET A 1 -12.39 23.58 -2.59
C MET A 1 -11.23 22.97 -1.83
N LEU A 2 -11.08 23.32 -0.55
CA LEU A 2 -10.10 22.67 0.31
C LEU A 2 -10.68 21.30 0.64
N LEU A 3 -9.96 20.23 0.29
CA LEU A 3 -10.28 18.90 0.80
C LEU A 3 -10.00 18.94 2.30
N GLU A 4 -11.05 18.94 3.12
CA GLU A 4 -10.91 18.62 4.53
C GLU A 4 -10.52 17.14 4.61
N TYR A 5 -9.29 16.86 5.04
CA TYR A 5 -8.82 15.51 5.29
C TYR A 5 -9.23 15.13 6.70
N VAL A 6 -10.11 14.12 6.82
CA VAL A 6 -10.36 13.47 8.10
C VAL A 6 -9.18 12.54 8.38
N THR A 7 -8.49 12.77 9.48
CA THR A 7 -7.36 11.97 9.94
C THR A 7 -7.86 10.70 10.63
N ALA A 8 -7.04 9.64 10.65
CA ALA A 8 -7.35 8.43 11.40
C ALA A 8 -7.59 8.72 12.90
N GLN A 9 -6.89 9.73 13.44
CA GLN A 9 -7.05 10.23 14.80
C GLN A 9 -8.46 10.77 15.07
N GLU A 10 -9.07 11.44 14.10
CA GLU A 10 -10.43 12.01 14.23
C GLU A 10 -11.51 10.94 14.13
N CYS A 11 -11.23 9.82 13.47
CA CYS A 11 -12.14 8.69 13.36
C CYS A 11 -12.07 7.70 14.53
N ILE A 12 -11.01 7.76 15.37
CA ILE A 12 -10.67 6.66 16.26
C ILE A 12 -11.77 6.31 17.27
N ASP A 13 -12.46 7.33 17.80
CA ASP A 13 -13.52 7.13 18.78
C ASP A 13 -14.72 6.35 18.20
N SER A 14 -14.88 6.39 16.88
CA SER A 14 -15.94 5.68 16.14
C SER A 14 -15.53 4.26 15.73
N ILE A 15 -14.25 3.91 15.83
CA ILE A 15 -13.73 2.60 15.43
C ILE A 15 -13.71 1.68 16.67
N LYS A 16 -14.42 0.56 16.59
CA LYS A 16 -14.47 -0.44 17.68
C LYS A 16 -13.71 -1.72 17.34
N THR A 17 -13.51 -2.00 16.07
CA THR A 17 -12.85 -3.20 15.58
C THR A 17 -11.99 -2.87 14.38
N LEU A 18 -10.78 -3.42 14.36
CA LEU A 18 -9.89 -3.41 13.21
C LEU A 18 -9.65 -4.86 12.76
N ILE A 19 -9.93 -5.16 11.49
CA ILE A 19 -9.71 -6.49 10.90
C ILE A 19 -8.49 -6.41 9.97
N LEU A 20 -7.41 -7.10 10.34
CA LEU A 20 -6.14 -7.10 9.62
C LEU A 20 -6.18 -8.03 8.39
N THR A 21 -7.01 -7.65 7.42
CA THR A 21 -7.24 -8.41 6.17
C THR A 21 -6.00 -8.49 5.28
N GLY A 22 -5.13 -7.47 5.30
CA GLY A 22 -3.95 -7.42 4.42
C GLY A 22 -4.31 -7.46 2.92
N HIS A 23 -5.48 -6.97 2.55
CA HIS A 23 -6.03 -7.08 1.20
C HIS A 23 -5.32 -6.20 0.16
N GLN A 24 -4.49 -5.26 0.62
CA GLN A 24 -3.68 -4.41 -0.23
C GLN A 24 -2.36 -4.10 0.48
N ILE A 25 -1.25 -4.37 -0.20
CA ILE A 25 0.08 -3.84 0.17
C ILE A 25 0.26 -2.61 -0.72
N GLU A 26 0.13 -1.43 -0.13
CA GLU A 26 0.17 -0.18 -0.89
C GLU A 26 1.61 0.18 -1.26
N SER A 27 1.77 0.69 -2.49
CA SER A 27 3.04 1.25 -2.95
C SER A 27 2.86 2.74 -3.21
N VAL A 28 3.82 3.54 -2.72
CA VAL A 28 3.94 4.94 -3.12
C VAL A 28 4.79 4.98 -4.37
N ASN A 29 4.24 5.54 -5.44
CA ASN A 29 4.92 5.67 -6.73
C ASN A 29 5.10 7.16 -7.05
N PRO A 30 6.23 7.76 -6.65
CA PRO A 30 6.50 9.18 -6.92
C PRO A 30 6.46 9.44 -8.42
N ALA A 31 5.63 10.40 -8.83
CA ALA A 31 5.46 10.77 -10.23
C ALA A 31 5.90 12.23 -10.44
N ILE A 32 6.57 12.47 -11.57
CA ILE A 32 6.94 13.80 -12.03
C ILE A 32 6.44 13.98 -13.46
N SER A 33 5.99 15.19 -13.80
CA SER A 33 5.63 15.54 -15.17
C SER A 33 6.81 15.25 -16.11
N GLU A 34 6.53 14.57 -17.23
CA GLU A 34 7.53 14.27 -18.25
C GLU A 34 8.20 15.55 -18.78
N THR A 35 7.41 16.62 -18.99
CA THR A 35 7.92 17.93 -19.42
C THR A 35 8.89 18.51 -18.41
N THR A 36 8.62 18.36 -17.11
CA THR A 36 9.57 18.80 -16.06
C THR A 36 10.80 17.92 -16.05
N TRP A 37 10.64 16.59 -16.09
CA TRP A 37 11.75 15.64 -16.08
C TRP A 37 12.75 15.87 -17.21
N LYS A 38 12.25 16.14 -18.42
CA LYS A 38 13.06 16.43 -19.61
C LYS A 38 13.83 17.75 -19.53
N ARG A 39 13.37 18.71 -18.72
CA ARG A 39 14.07 20.00 -18.52
C ARG A 39 15.23 19.92 -17.54
N LEU A 40 15.32 18.85 -16.75
CA LEU A 40 16.39 18.67 -15.79
C LEU A 40 17.71 18.34 -16.49
N SER A 41 18.84 18.66 -15.87
CA SER A 41 20.13 18.11 -16.25
C SER A 41 20.23 16.62 -15.87
N GLU A 42 21.26 15.94 -16.36
CA GLU A 42 21.54 14.56 -15.95
C GLU A 42 21.83 14.47 -14.45
N ASP A 43 22.67 15.37 -13.92
CA ASP A 43 22.97 15.44 -12.48
C ASP A 43 21.72 15.63 -11.62
N GLN A 44 20.81 16.53 -12.03
CA GLN A 44 19.55 16.77 -11.32
C GLN A 44 18.64 15.53 -11.31
N ARG A 45 18.55 14.80 -12.42
CA ARG A 45 17.84 13.53 -12.46
C ARG A 45 18.50 12.51 -11.54
N GLY A 46 19.83 12.45 -11.53
CA GLY A 46 20.62 11.62 -10.64
C GLY A 46 20.30 11.88 -9.16
N TRP A 47 20.34 13.14 -8.73
CA TRP A 47 20.02 13.51 -7.35
C TRP A 47 18.60 13.15 -6.93
N ILE A 48 17.62 13.31 -7.84
CA ILE A 48 16.24 12.90 -7.55
C ILE A 48 16.16 11.40 -7.34
N LEU A 49 16.77 10.59 -8.22
CA LEU A 49 16.76 9.14 -8.08
C LEU A 49 17.44 8.70 -6.78
N GLU A 50 18.59 9.28 -6.43
CA GLU A 50 19.29 8.99 -5.17
C GLU A 50 18.45 9.35 -3.94
N ALA A 51 17.79 10.52 -3.96
CA ALA A 51 16.87 10.92 -2.90
C ALA A 51 15.69 9.94 -2.76
N LEU A 52 15.12 9.48 -3.89
CA LEU A 52 14.05 8.48 -3.88
C LEU A 52 14.50 7.12 -3.34
N HIS A 53 15.72 6.68 -3.66
CA HIS A 53 16.27 5.45 -3.09
C HIS A 53 16.46 5.56 -1.58
N THR A 54 16.99 6.70 -1.11
CA THR A 54 17.17 6.95 0.33
C THR A 54 15.82 7.00 1.05
N ALA A 55 14.84 7.70 0.49
CA ALA A 55 13.50 7.78 1.05
C ALA A 55 12.83 6.39 1.13
N ARG A 56 12.98 5.57 0.09
CA ARG A 56 12.48 4.19 0.08
C ARG A 56 13.08 3.37 1.22
N SER A 57 14.41 3.37 1.39
CA SER A 57 15.05 2.59 2.45
C SER A 57 14.64 3.05 3.85
N PHE A 58 14.47 4.35 4.05
CA PHE A 58 13.93 4.90 5.29
C PHE A 58 12.49 4.41 5.54
N MET A 59 11.62 4.52 4.52
CA MET A 59 10.23 4.05 4.61
C MET A 59 10.14 2.55 4.89
N GLU A 60 10.95 1.71 4.23
CA GLU A 60 10.94 0.26 4.45
C GLU A 60 11.20 -0.12 5.92
N THR A 61 12.01 0.65 6.64
CA THR A 61 12.33 0.37 8.05
C THR A 61 11.35 1.04 9.01
N GLU A 62 11.16 2.35 8.88
CA GLU A 62 10.40 3.14 9.84
C GLU A 62 8.89 2.90 9.72
N PHE A 63 8.39 2.64 8.51
CA PHE A 63 6.95 2.46 8.30
C PHE A 63 6.46 1.15 8.88
N LEU A 64 7.22 0.05 8.71
CA LEU A 64 6.89 -1.23 9.32
C LEU A 64 6.88 -1.14 10.86
N ALA A 65 7.86 -0.44 11.44
CA ALA A 65 7.89 -0.19 12.87
C ALA A 65 6.69 0.66 13.34
N HIS A 66 6.32 1.67 12.55
CA HIS A 66 5.19 2.54 12.82
C HIS A 66 3.84 1.81 12.73
N GLU A 67 3.63 0.97 11.70
CA GLU A 67 2.42 0.15 11.54
C GLU A 67 2.22 -0.78 12.75
N ALA A 68 3.28 -1.46 13.18
CA ALA A 68 3.25 -2.30 14.37
C ALA A 68 2.92 -1.50 15.64
N GLY A 69 3.52 -0.31 15.79
CA GLY A 69 3.27 0.60 16.91
C GLY A 69 1.82 1.05 16.99
N ILE A 70 1.25 1.52 15.86
CA ILE A 70 -0.13 2.02 15.81
C ILE A 70 -1.11 0.91 16.17
N ILE A 71 -0.97 -0.31 15.65
CA ILE A 71 -1.87 -1.42 16.00
C ILE A 71 -1.88 -1.66 17.51
N GLY A 72 -0.72 -1.60 18.16
CA GLY A 72 -0.60 -1.67 19.61
C GLY A 72 -1.31 -0.53 20.34
N GLU A 73 -1.11 0.70 19.88
CA GLU A 73 -1.78 1.88 20.46
C GLU A 73 -3.30 1.81 20.33
N LEU A 74 -3.83 1.40 19.17
CA LEU A 74 -5.26 1.22 18.93
C LEU A 74 -5.88 0.26 19.95
N ALA A 75 -5.22 -0.86 20.21
CA ALA A 75 -5.68 -1.84 21.18
C ALA A 75 -5.58 -1.33 22.63
N GLN A 76 -4.41 -0.80 23.02
CA GLN A 76 -4.10 -0.50 24.42
C GLN A 76 -4.72 0.82 24.90
N LYS A 77 -4.67 1.86 24.06
CA LYS A 77 -5.11 3.22 24.43
C LYS A 77 -6.57 3.46 24.10
N TYR A 78 -7.04 2.93 22.98
CA TYR A 78 -8.38 3.21 22.46
C TYR A 78 -9.35 2.03 22.60
N GLY A 79 -8.89 0.87 23.09
CA GLY A 79 -9.73 -0.30 23.31
C GLY A 79 -10.28 -0.92 22.02
N VAL A 80 -9.63 -0.67 20.88
CA VAL A 80 -10.04 -1.23 19.59
C VAL A 80 -9.75 -2.73 19.59
N GLN A 81 -10.74 -3.55 19.23
CA GLN A 81 -10.55 -4.98 19.08
C GLN A 81 -9.79 -5.27 17.78
N ILE A 82 -8.64 -5.94 17.88
CA ILE A 82 -7.84 -6.36 16.72
C ILE A 82 -8.20 -7.80 16.36
N LEU A 83 -8.63 -8.02 15.11
CA LEU A 83 -8.97 -9.34 14.58
C LEU A 83 -8.03 -9.70 13.42
N ILE A 84 -7.46 -10.91 13.47
CA ILE A 84 -6.63 -11.45 12.40
C ILE A 84 -7.44 -12.56 11.69
N PRO A 85 -7.91 -12.33 10.46
CA PRO A 85 -8.69 -13.32 9.72
C PRO A 85 -7.81 -14.42 9.12
N CYS A 86 -8.44 -15.51 8.69
CA CYS A 86 -7.79 -16.51 7.84
C CYS A 86 -7.49 -15.88 6.47
N LYS A 87 -6.20 -15.68 6.17
CA LYS A 87 -5.76 -15.02 4.94
C LYS A 87 -6.02 -15.87 3.69
N ASP A 88 -5.88 -17.19 3.79
CA ASP A 88 -6.03 -18.10 2.64
C ASP A 88 -7.43 -17.99 2.02
N GLY A 89 -8.48 -17.92 2.84
CA GLY A 89 -9.84 -17.76 2.36
C GLY A 89 -10.07 -16.41 1.66
N LEU A 90 -9.47 -15.34 2.15
CA LEU A 90 -9.53 -14.01 1.52
C LEU A 90 -8.76 -13.99 0.19
N LEU A 91 -7.57 -14.59 0.16
CA LEU A 91 -6.75 -14.69 -1.05
C LEU A 91 -7.44 -15.53 -2.13
N GLN A 92 -8.08 -16.64 -1.77
CA GLN A 92 -8.85 -17.45 -2.71
C GLN A 92 -10.04 -16.68 -3.30
N GLN A 93 -10.76 -15.91 -2.48
CA GLN A 93 -11.85 -15.05 -2.95
C GLN A 93 -11.34 -13.96 -3.90
N ALA A 94 -10.21 -13.33 -3.57
CA ALA A 94 -9.56 -12.34 -4.43
C ALA A 94 -9.12 -12.95 -5.76
N ALA A 95 -8.52 -14.15 -5.75
CA ALA A 95 -8.10 -14.85 -6.97
C ALA A 95 -9.28 -15.16 -7.89
N VAL A 96 -10.40 -15.63 -7.35
CA VAL A 96 -11.63 -15.86 -8.11
C VAL A 96 -12.17 -14.54 -8.70
N TYR A 97 -12.14 -13.46 -7.91
CA TYR A 97 -12.61 -12.16 -8.36
C TYR A 97 -11.77 -11.60 -9.52
N TYR A 98 -10.44 -11.61 -9.39
CA TYR A 98 -9.54 -11.02 -10.39
C TYR A 98 -9.31 -11.89 -11.63
N SER A 99 -9.70 -13.17 -11.59
CA SER A 99 -9.69 -14.06 -12.77
C SER A 99 -10.86 -13.82 -13.73
N GLN A 100 -11.76 -12.87 -13.45
CA GLN A 100 -12.89 -12.56 -14.33
C GLN A 100 -12.44 -11.83 -15.61
N ASN A 101 -13.10 -12.13 -16.73
CA ASN A 101 -12.77 -11.57 -18.07
C ASN A 101 -12.70 -10.03 -18.14
N ARG A 102 -13.45 -9.33 -17.28
CA ARG A 102 -13.38 -7.85 -17.23
C ARG A 102 -12.00 -7.31 -16.83
N PHE A 103 -11.17 -8.11 -16.17
CA PHE A 103 -9.81 -7.74 -15.80
C PHE A 103 -8.82 -8.08 -16.90
N SER A 104 -8.89 -9.29 -17.49
CA SER A 104 -8.03 -9.66 -18.63
C SER A 104 -8.24 -8.74 -19.84
N ALA A 105 -9.46 -8.26 -20.06
CA ALA A 105 -9.76 -7.27 -21.11
C ALA A 105 -9.02 -5.93 -20.95
N VAL A 106 -8.60 -5.57 -19.72
CA VAL A 106 -7.92 -4.30 -19.41
C VAL A 106 -6.43 -4.50 -19.15
N TRP A 107 -6.07 -5.55 -18.42
CA TRP A 107 -4.71 -5.82 -17.97
C TRP A 107 -3.91 -6.69 -18.94
N GLY A 108 -4.60 -7.33 -19.90
CA GLY A 108 -4.05 -8.39 -20.74
C GLY A 108 -4.30 -9.77 -20.14
N GLU A 109 -4.37 -10.76 -21.04
CA GLU A 109 -4.48 -12.17 -20.65
C GLU A 109 -3.33 -12.58 -19.74
N ASP A 110 -3.64 -13.42 -18.75
CA ASP A 110 -2.73 -13.98 -17.75
C ASP A 110 -1.99 -12.97 -16.84
N THR A 111 -2.21 -11.66 -16.96
CA THR A 111 -1.49 -10.65 -16.16
C THR A 111 -1.64 -10.86 -14.66
N TYR A 112 -2.85 -11.19 -14.17
CA TYR A 112 -3.06 -11.46 -12.74
C TYR A 112 -2.24 -12.66 -12.24
N SER A 113 -2.26 -13.77 -13.01
CA SER A 113 -1.50 -14.98 -12.68
C SER A 113 0.00 -14.71 -12.64
N ARG A 114 0.52 -13.96 -13.63
CA ARG A 114 1.94 -13.57 -13.69
C ARG A 114 2.38 -12.74 -12.49
N ILE A 115 1.53 -11.82 -12.01
CA ILE A 115 1.83 -11.02 -10.81
C ILE A 115 1.89 -11.91 -9.57
N GLN A 116 0.93 -12.83 -9.41
CA GLN A 116 0.91 -13.77 -8.29
C GLN A 116 2.19 -14.63 -8.27
N THR A 117 2.54 -15.26 -9.39
CA THR A 117 3.76 -16.08 -9.49
C THR A 117 5.03 -15.25 -9.24
N ALA A 118 5.09 -14.00 -9.69
CA ALA A 118 6.24 -13.12 -9.43
C ALA A 118 6.36 -12.71 -7.94
N SER A 119 5.28 -12.78 -7.18
CA SER A 119 5.26 -12.51 -5.74
C SER A 119 5.50 -13.75 -4.87
N GLU A 120 5.51 -14.95 -5.45
CA GLU A 120 5.85 -16.19 -4.73
C GLU A 120 7.32 -16.17 -4.31
N GLY A 121 7.58 -16.00 -3.01
CA GLY A 121 8.93 -15.98 -2.42
C GLY A 121 9.46 -14.61 -1.98
N LEU A 122 8.64 -13.56 -2.10
CA LEU A 122 8.76 -12.33 -1.30
C LEU A 122 8.13 -12.54 0.08
#